data_AF-A0A6L9S6A1-F1
#
_entry.id   AF-A0A6L9S6A1-F1
#
_cell.length_a   1.000
_cell.length_b   1.000
_cell.length_c   1.000
_cell.angle_alpha   90.00
_cell.angle_beta   90.00
_cell.angle_gamma   90.00
#
_symmetry.space_group_name_H-M   'P 1'
#
loop_
_entity.id
_entity.type
_entity.pdbx_description
1 polymer ?
#
loop_
_entity_poly.entity_id
_entity_poly.type
_entity_poly.pdbx_seq_one_letter_code
_entity_poly.pdbx_strand_id
1 'polypeptide(L)'
;MPPVGHAGLVAEDVVIEWPVSRERIVGRQNFVAVNSEYPEGWSIRVLRIVVDGDEVVSEVEVPHVGLGVFRTASFWTVGDGVITNGREYWTSLGGDPAPEWRAAYVEPL
;
A
#
# COMPACT_ATOMS: atom_id res chain seq x y z
N MET A 1 -6.59 21.42 16.65
CA MET A 1 -5.39 20.74 16.10
C MET A 1 -5.31 21.13 14.64
N PRO A 2 -4.21 21.71 14.14
CA PRO A 2 -4.08 21.95 12.70
C PRO A 2 -4.07 20.59 11.97
N PRO A 3 -4.57 20.49 10.73
CA PRO A 3 -4.42 19.28 9.95
C PRO A 3 -2.93 19.07 9.69
N VAL A 4 -2.37 18.04 10.30
CA VAL A 4 -1.02 17.57 9.98
C VAL A 4 -1.10 17.07 8.54
N GLY A 5 -0.44 17.75 7.60
CA GLY A 5 -0.33 17.24 6.23
C GLY A 5 0.27 15.83 6.27
N HIS A 6 -0.08 14.96 5.33
CA HIS A 6 0.29 13.54 5.33
C HIS A 6 1.77 13.26 5.65
N ALA A 7 2.68 14.16 5.27
CA ALA A 7 4.11 14.07 5.59
C ALA A 7 4.41 14.02 7.11
N GLY A 8 3.62 14.67 7.97
CA GLY A 8 3.84 14.66 9.42
C GLY A 8 3.46 13.34 10.10
N LEU A 9 2.83 12.40 9.38
CA LEU A 9 2.50 11.06 9.86
C LEU A 9 3.59 10.02 9.52
N VAL A 10 4.68 10.45 8.91
CA VAL A 10 5.77 9.58 8.44
C VAL A 10 7.07 10.04 9.08
N ALA A 11 7.84 9.10 9.65
CA ALA A 11 9.13 9.36 10.26
C ALA A 11 10.13 9.90 9.23
N GLU A 12 11.03 10.78 9.65
CA GLU A 12 12.00 11.41 8.75
C GLU A 12 12.90 10.38 8.05
N ASP A 13 13.26 9.32 8.75
CA ASP A 13 14.12 8.21 8.35
C ASP A 13 13.34 6.94 7.96
N VAL A 14 12.04 7.06 7.66
CA VAL A 14 11.19 5.91 7.28
C VAL A 14 11.85 5.06 6.20
N VAL A 15 11.67 3.74 6.30
CA VAL A 15 12.06 2.81 5.23
C VAL A 15 10.81 2.10 4.72
N ILE A 16 10.51 2.25 3.43
CA ILE A 16 9.40 1.54 2.77
C ILE A 16 9.96 0.61 1.70
N GLU A 17 9.51 -0.64 1.70
CA GLU A 17 9.94 -1.65 0.74
C GLU A 17 8.80 -2.03 -0.21
N TRP A 18 9.12 -2.15 -1.50
CA TRP A 18 8.25 -2.69 -2.53
C TRP A 18 8.91 -3.94 -3.12
N PRO A 19 8.69 -5.12 -2.50
CA PRO A 19 9.44 -6.33 -2.86
C PRO A 19 9.19 -6.80 -4.29
N VAL A 20 7.99 -6.55 -4.83
CA VAL A 20 7.58 -6.95 -6.18
C VAL A 20 8.49 -6.32 -7.24
N SER A 21 8.78 -5.01 -7.12
CA SER A 21 9.68 -4.28 -8.00
C SER A 21 11.14 -4.27 -7.53
N ARG A 22 11.42 -4.84 -6.35
CA ARG A 22 12.74 -4.86 -5.68
C ARG A 22 13.24 -3.46 -5.32
N GLU A 23 12.33 -2.58 -4.93
CA GLU A 23 12.65 -1.20 -4.58
C GLU A 23 12.60 -0.98 -3.07
N ARG A 24 13.42 -0.03 -2.61
CA ARG A 24 13.41 0.48 -1.25
C ARG A 24 13.46 1.99 -1.30
N ILE A 25 12.49 2.61 -0.65
CA ILE A 25 12.39 4.06 -0.47
C ILE A 25 12.89 4.38 0.93
N VAL A 26 13.89 5.27 1.02
CA VAL A 26 14.47 5.70 2.30
C VAL A 26 14.21 7.18 2.50
N GLY A 27 13.63 7.52 3.66
CA GLY A 27 13.34 8.86 4.12
C GLY A 27 12.00 9.41 3.65
N ARG A 28 11.36 10.20 4.52
CA ARG A 28 10.03 10.80 4.28
C ARG A 28 9.97 11.59 2.98
N GLN A 29 11.02 12.33 2.66
CA GLN A 29 11.04 13.19 1.46
C GLN A 29 10.84 12.36 0.19
N ASN A 30 11.55 11.23 0.08
CA ASN A 30 11.45 10.34 -1.06
C ASN A 30 10.09 9.66 -1.12
N PHE A 31 9.56 9.19 0.03
CA PHE A 31 8.24 8.57 0.09
C PHE A 31 7.13 9.54 -0.33
N VAL A 32 7.17 10.79 0.14
CA VAL A 32 6.21 11.83 -0.25
C VAL A 32 6.37 12.19 -1.73
N ALA A 33 7.60 12.32 -2.24
CA ALA A 33 7.86 12.63 -3.65
C ALA A 33 7.27 11.55 -4.58
N VAL A 34 7.57 10.27 -4.32
CA VAL A 34 7.06 9.14 -5.11
C VAL A 34 5.53 9.13 -5.15
N ASN A 35 4.86 9.39 -4.03
CA ASN A 35 3.39 9.45 -3.99
C ASN A 35 2.81 10.71 -4.65
N SER A 36 3.54 11.84 -4.64
CA SER A 36 3.08 13.13 -5.18
C SER A 36 3.33 13.29 -6.67
N GLU A 37 4.41 12.68 -7.19
CA GLU A 37 4.76 12.67 -8.61
C GLU A 37 3.92 11.67 -9.42
N TYR A 38 3.11 10.86 -8.73
CA TYR A 38 2.30 9.83 -9.37
C TYR A 38 1.33 10.46 -10.40
N PRO A 39 1.55 10.25 -11.71
CA PRO A 39 1.10 11.18 -12.75
C PRO A 39 -0.40 11.14 -13.04
N GLU A 40 -1.08 10.08 -12.65
CA GLU A 40 -2.49 9.83 -13.03
C GLU A 40 -3.48 10.23 -11.93
N GLY A 41 -2.99 10.62 -10.75
CA GLY A 41 -3.79 10.77 -9.54
C GLY A 41 -4.33 9.41 -9.06
N TRP A 42 -4.60 9.30 -7.75
CA TRP A 42 -5.12 8.06 -7.18
C TRP A 42 -6.26 8.34 -6.22
N SER A 43 -7.20 7.39 -6.17
CA SER A 43 -8.17 7.28 -5.09
C SER A 43 -7.87 6.01 -4.32
N ILE A 44 -7.88 6.08 -3.00
CA ILE A 44 -7.71 4.91 -2.14
C ILE A 44 -9.04 4.65 -1.45
N ARG A 45 -9.48 3.40 -1.52
CA ARG A 45 -10.56 2.87 -0.70
C ARG A 45 -9.96 1.89 0.30
N VAL A 46 -10.01 2.24 1.58
CA VAL A 46 -9.62 1.32 2.65
C VAL A 46 -10.67 0.22 2.77
N LEU A 47 -10.25 -1.03 2.65
CA LEU A 47 -11.11 -2.21 2.80
C LEU A 47 -11.04 -2.74 4.23
N ARG A 48 -9.83 -2.82 4.77
CA ARG A 48 -9.57 -3.37 6.10
C ARG A 48 -8.33 -2.76 6.72
N ILE A 49 -8.36 -2.60 8.05
CA ILE A 49 -7.19 -2.32 8.87
C ILE A 49 -7.16 -3.35 10.00
N VAL A 50 -5.98 -3.90 10.28
CA VAL A 50 -5.70 -4.77 11.43
C VAL A 50 -4.53 -4.16 12.20
N VAL A 51 -4.61 -4.15 13.52
CA VAL A 51 -3.60 -3.58 14.41
C VAL A 51 -3.20 -4.62 15.44
N ASP A 52 -1.91 -4.80 15.65
CA ASP A 52 -1.32 -5.62 16.72
C ASP A 52 -0.08 -4.93 17.28
N GLY A 53 -0.21 -4.30 18.45
CA GLY A 53 0.87 -3.48 19.02
C GLY A 53 1.21 -2.27 18.15
N ASP A 54 2.47 -2.20 17.72
CA ASP A 54 3.01 -1.20 16.79
C ASP A 54 2.86 -1.61 15.32
N GLU A 55 2.43 -2.84 15.04
CA GLU A 55 2.24 -3.33 13.68
C GLU A 55 0.80 -3.05 13.19
N VAL A 56 0.69 -2.50 11.99
CA VAL A 56 -0.57 -2.16 11.33
C VAL A 56 -0.56 -2.76 9.93
N VAL A 57 -1.60 -3.52 9.59
CA VAL A 57 -1.83 -4.00 8.22
C VAL A 57 -3.02 -3.28 7.63
N SER A 58 -2.83 -2.65 6.48
CA SER A 58 -3.91 -2.06 5.69
C SER A 58 -4.10 -2.82 4.39
N GLU A 59 -5.35 -3.22 4.13
CA GLU A 59 -5.79 -3.70 2.83
C GLU A 59 -6.59 -2.60 2.15
N VAL A 60 -6.15 -2.17 0.97
CA VAL A 60 -6.83 -1.11 0.24
C VAL A 60 -7.02 -1.45 -1.24
N GLU A 61 -8.03 -0.82 -1.82
CA GLU A 61 -8.35 -0.81 -3.24
C GLU A 61 -7.93 0.53 -3.83
N VAL A 62 -7.25 0.51 -4.98
CA VAL A 62 -6.82 1.71 -5.70
C VAL A 62 -7.37 1.65 -7.13
N PRO A 63 -8.57 2.21 -7.38
CA PRO A 63 -9.12 2.31 -8.72
C PRO A 63 -8.30 3.25 -9.58
N HIS A 64 -7.93 2.79 -10.77
CA HIS A 64 -7.20 3.54 -11.76
C HIS A 64 -7.99 3.69 -13.06
N VAL A 65 -8.02 4.91 -13.59
CA VAL A 65 -8.64 5.17 -14.89
C VAL A 65 -7.74 4.57 -15.97
N GLY A 66 -8.25 3.59 -16.72
CA GLY A 66 -7.54 2.98 -17.85
C GLY A 66 -6.63 1.79 -17.51
N LEU A 67 -6.12 1.69 -16.27
CA LEU A 67 -5.27 0.56 -15.83
C LEU A 67 -6.03 -0.50 -15.02
N GLY A 68 -7.28 -0.25 -14.64
CA GLY A 68 -8.10 -1.16 -13.86
C GLY A 68 -8.00 -0.90 -12.36
N VAL A 69 -8.17 -1.93 -11.55
CA VAL A 69 -8.19 -1.80 -10.09
C VAL A 69 -6.98 -2.51 -9.49
N PHE A 70 -6.20 -1.78 -8.69
CA PHE A 70 -5.14 -2.36 -7.89
C PHE A 70 -5.63 -2.70 -6.47
N ARG A 71 -4.99 -3.70 -5.87
CA ARG A 71 -5.07 -4.03 -4.46
C ARG A 71 -3.68 -3.88 -3.88
N THR A 72 -3.59 -3.29 -2.70
CA THR A 72 -2.35 -3.33 -1.92
C THR A 72 -2.62 -3.82 -0.51
N ALA A 73 -1.76 -4.74 -0.08
CA ALA A 73 -1.59 -5.09 1.32
C ALA A 73 -0.30 -4.42 1.79
N SER A 74 -0.44 -3.49 2.73
CA SER A 74 0.66 -2.73 3.29
C SER A 74 0.81 -3.06 4.77
N PHE A 75 2.02 -3.46 5.16
CA PHE A 75 2.43 -3.76 6.52
C PHE A 75 3.23 -2.58 7.01
N TRP A 76 2.84 -1.97 8.11
CA TRP A 76 3.43 -0.77 8.66
C TRP A 76 3.85 -1.01 10.10
N THR A 77 4.98 -0.42 10.49
CA THR A 77 5.33 -0.23 11.90
C THR A 77 5.05 1.22 12.25
N VAL A 78 4.33 1.46 13.35
CA VAL A 78 3.94 2.78 13.84
C VAL A 78 4.49 2.99 15.25
N GLY A 79 5.36 3.97 15.40
CA GLY A 79 5.96 4.36 16.67
C GLY A 79 5.80 5.87 16.90
N ASP A 80 5.54 6.28 18.14
CA ASP A 80 5.39 7.70 18.52
C ASP A 80 4.41 8.50 17.62
N GLY A 81 3.37 7.82 17.12
CA GLY A 81 2.34 8.42 16.27
C GLY A 81 2.73 8.62 14.80
N VAL A 82 3.87 8.07 14.35
CA VAL A 82 4.34 8.14 12.96
C VAL A 82 4.69 6.75 12.41
N ILE A 83 4.57 6.59 11.09
CA ILE A 83 5.02 5.40 10.37
C ILE A 83 6.55 5.41 10.33
N THR A 84 7.19 4.37 10.87
CA THR A 84 8.67 4.24 10.94
C THR A 84 9.20 3.25 9.92
N ASN A 85 8.41 2.25 9.53
CA ASN A 85 8.76 1.28 8.52
C ASN A 85 7.51 0.81 7.76
N GLY A 86 7.70 0.32 6.55
CA GLY A 86 6.62 -0.32 5.83
C GLY A 86 7.06 -1.24 4.71
N ARG A 87 6.15 -2.11 4.31
CA ARG A 87 6.32 -3.02 3.19
C ARG A 87 4.99 -3.19 2.48
N GLU A 88 4.98 -2.99 1.18
CA GLU A 88 3.75 -3.02 0.39
C GLU A 88 3.81 -4.05 -0.72
N TYR A 89 2.69 -4.77 -0.90
CA TYR A 89 2.50 -5.74 -1.96
C TYR A 89 1.33 -5.31 -2.83
N TRP A 90 1.67 -4.82 -4.01
CA TRP A 90 0.72 -4.38 -5.01
C TRP A 90 0.39 -5.51 -5.98
N THR A 91 -0.89 -5.67 -6.29
CA THR A 91 -1.39 -6.58 -7.32
C THR A 91 -2.54 -5.95 -8.08
N SER A 92 -2.73 -6.37 -9.33
CA SER A 92 -3.92 -6.01 -10.11
C SER A 92 -5.03 -7.00 -9.83
N LEU A 93 -6.24 -6.50 -9.57
CA LEU A 93 -7.41 -7.35 -9.35
C LEU A 93 -7.67 -8.20 -10.60
N GLY A 94 -7.58 -9.54 -10.46
CA GLY A 94 -7.69 -10.47 -11.57
C GLY A 94 -6.51 -10.43 -12.56
N GLY A 95 -5.37 -9.83 -12.18
CA GLY A 95 -4.18 -9.74 -13.04
C GLY A 95 -3.53 -11.08 -13.36
N ASP A 96 -3.66 -12.06 -12.45
CA ASP A 96 -3.22 -13.43 -12.66
C ASP A 96 -4.39 -14.33 -13.09
N PRO A 97 -4.29 -15.03 -14.23
CA PRO A 97 -5.36 -15.92 -14.68
C PRO A 97 -5.53 -17.10 -13.72
N ALA A 98 -6.79 -17.47 -13.44
CA ALA A 98 -7.08 -18.64 -12.62
C ALA A 98 -6.61 -19.93 -13.32
N PRO A 99 -5.68 -20.70 -12.71
CA PRO A 99 -5.22 -21.96 -13.29
C PRO A 99 -6.33 -23.00 -13.41
N GLU A 100 -6.44 -23.64 -14.58
CA GLU A 100 -7.49 -24.61 -14.90
C GLU A 100 -7.53 -25.80 -13.94
N TRP A 101 -6.37 -26.30 -13.51
CA TRP A 101 -6.27 -27.51 -12.70
C TRP A 101 -6.99 -27.41 -11.35
N ARG A 102 -7.23 -26.20 -10.85
CA ARG A 102 -7.95 -25.97 -9.59
C ARG A 102 -9.38 -25.43 -9.76
N ALA A 103 -9.89 -25.34 -10.99
CA ALA A 103 -11.21 -24.77 -11.28
C ALA A 103 -12.36 -25.51 -10.58
N ALA A 104 -12.22 -26.82 -10.36
CA ALA A 104 -13.24 -27.62 -9.66
C ALA A 104 -13.32 -27.37 -8.14
N TYR A 105 -12.35 -26.64 -7.56
CA TYR A 105 -12.25 -26.43 -6.11
C TYR A 105 -12.52 -24.99 -5.68
N VAL A 106 -12.84 -24.09 -6.61
CA VAL A 106 -12.98 -22.65 -6.34
C VAL A 106 -14.28 -22.12 -6.93
N GLU A 107 -14.83 -21.09 -6.30
CA GLU A 107 -15.93 -20.31 -6.84
C GLU A 107 -15.41 -18.95 -7.28
N PRO A 108 -16.05 -18.30 -8.28
CA PRO A 108 -15.78 -16.91 -8.60
C PRO A 108 -15.94 -16.02 -7.37
N LEU A 109 -15.03 -15.06 -7.23
CA LEU A 109 -15.02 -14.09 -6.13
C LEU A 109 -15.98 -12.93 -6.40
#